data_AF-A0AAW0WDY6-F1
#
_entry.id   AF-A0AAW0WDY6-F1
#
_cell.length_a   1.000
_cell.length_b   1.000
_cell.length_c   1.000
_cell.angle_alpha   90.00
_cell.angle_beta   90.00
_cell.angle_gamma   90.00
#
_symmetry.space_group_name_H-M   'P 1'
#
loop_
_entity.id
_entity.type
_entity.pdbx_description
1 polymer ?
#
loop_
_entity_poly.entity_id
_entity_poly.type
_entity_poly.pdbx_seq_one_letter_code
_entity_poly.pdbx_strand_id
1 'polypeptide(L)'
;MWEDYNVSEKNKKTFEELCKKFRQSPGVFECKHAEMRLHEMNTEQDAQIDENQTPKKIKLDTSHTMPVKTSHVEELKSSMIPDVQIMQNSILNALNNSEKVNTELYKSVEPLSVCNSSAPVISDAVLFNVCKKNENSDDAVAAIVGTLFILPKLYHLSSKLSKPNVDALLEFLEWHTDVSVTHILVPLLQHCPKTEEQHRDVLARLVSAFSTQHITQMLSALSSRESVSDVDVQIFQLLCENADHQASTAHTAVLAFLNKTADKYKTFIKFGQCLLFVIKKMGQYIQDYESLQLIANSHSSSMKKAIELQMKKAMKNR
;
A
#
# COMPACT_ATOMS: atom_id res chain seq x y z
N MET A 1 -10.01 23.12 27.65
CA MET A 1 -9.24 24.17 28.36
C MET A 1 -7.79 23.74 28.26
N TRP A 2 -7.00 24.37 27.38
CA TRP A 2 -5.57 24.07 27.28
C TRP A 2 -4.86 25.00 28.27
N GLU A 3 -4.16 24.45 29.25
CA GLU A 3 -3.42 25.24 30.23
C GLU A 3 -2.19 25.88 29.57
N ASP A 4 -2.00 27.18 29.80
CA ASP A 4 -0.85 27.94 29.31
C ASP A 4 0.46 27.35 29.87
N TYR A 5 1.29 26.83 28.96
CA TYR A 5 2.59 26.27 29.31
C TYR A 5 3.55 27.38 29.77
N ASN A 6 3.62 27.61 31.08
CA ASN A 6 4.47 28.64 31.66
C ASN A 6 5.94 28.18 31.71
N VAL A 7 6.77 28.71 30.81
CA VAL A 7 8.22 28.45 30.79
C VAL A 7 8.85 29.12 32.02
N SER A 8 9.45 28.33 32.91
CA SER A 8 10.14 28.86 34.10
C SER A 8 11.21 29.91 33.74
N GLU A 9 11.37 30.95 34.56
CA GLU A 9 12.31 32.06 34.29
C GLU A 9 13.74 31.58 33.98
N LYS A 10 14.20 30.52 34.65
CA LYS A 10 15.52 29.93 34.45
C LYS A 10 15.75 29.42 33.02
N ASN A 11 14.68 29.03 32.33
CA ASN A 11 14.72 28.47 30.98
C ASN A 11 14.29 29.47 29.90
N LYS A 12 13.84 30.67 30.29
CA LYS A 12 13.30 31.68 29.36
C LYS A 12 14.32 32.09 28.30
N LYS A 13 15.57 32.31 28.72
CA LYS A 13 16.65 32.72 27.82
C LYS A 13 17.04 31.61 26.83
N THR A 14 17.08 30.36 27.29
CA THR A 14 17.35 29.19 26.46
C THR A 14 16.22 28.95 25.45
N PHE A 15 14.97 29.13 25.89
CA PHE A 15 13.79 29.02 25.03
C PHE A 15 13.77 30.10 23.94
N GLU A 16 14.06 31.36 24.30
CA GLU A 16 14.16 32.47 23.35
C GLU A 16 15.27 32.25 22.30
N GLU A 17 16.44 31.75 22.71
CA GLU A 17 17.51 31.38 21.78
C GLU A 17 17.12 30.22 20.85
N LEU A 18 16.40 29.23 21.36
CA LEU A 18 15.88 28.12 20.56
C LEU A 18 14.89 28.64 19.51
N CYS A 19 13.92 29.47 19.90
CA CYS A 19 12.95 30.08 19.00
C CYS A 19 13.62 30.95 17.93
N LYS A 20 14.68 31.68 18.30
CA LYS A 20 15.45 32.50 17.35
C LYS A 20 16.17 31.64 16.31
N LYS A 21 16.78 30.53 16.73
CA LYS A 21 17.37 29.53 15.80
C LYS A 21 16.31 28.87 14.92
N PHE A 22 15.14 28.58 15.47
CA PHE A 22 14.02 28.02 14.71
C PHE A 22 13.52 28.97 13.61
N ARG A 23 13.39 30.28 13.88
CA ARG A 23 12.95 31.27 12.88
C ARG A 23 13.98 31.58 11.78
N GLN A 24 15.25 31.26 12.02
CA GLN A 24 16.34 31.54 11.09
C GLN A 24 16.70 30.34 10.20
N SER A 25 16.08 29.17 10.43
CA SER A 25 16.25 27.99 9.57
C SER A 25 15.30 28.07 8.36
N PRO A 26 15.81 28.15 7.12
CA PRO A 26 14.97 28.10 5.94
C PRO A 26 14.39 26.69 5.80
N GLY A 27 13.05 26.58 5.77
CA GLY A 27 12.36 25.36 5.33
C GLY A 27 11.86 24.40 6.40
N VAL A 28 11.82 24.79 7.69
CA VAL A 28 11.23 23.94 8.74
C VAL A 28 10.29 24.78 9.60
N PHE A 29 8.98 24.58 9.41
CA PHE A 29 7.82 25.21 10.08
C PHE A 29 7.33 26.57 9.53
N GLU A 30 6.35 26.51 8.63
CA GLU A 30 5.31 27.55 8.57
C GLU A 30 4.49 27.49 9.86
N CYS A 31 4.76 28.42 10.78
CA CYS A 31 3.95 28.57 11.98
C CYS A 31 2.59 29.17 11.59
N LYS A 32 1.52 28.35 11.62
CA LYS A 32 0.11 28.74 11.39
C LYS A 32 -0.49 29.77 12.38
N HIS A 33 0.32 30.55 13.09
CA HIS A 33 -0.15 31.64 13.96
C HIS A 33 0.10 33.05 13.41
N ALA A 34 0.77 33.19 12.26
CA ALA A 34 0.97 34.49 11.62
C ALA A 34 -0.25 34.96 10.77
N GLU A 35 -1.12 34.04 10.34
CA GLU A 35 -2.28 34.37 9.49
C GLU A 35 -3.53 34.81 10.26
N MET A 36 -3.60 34.57 11.58
CA MET A 36 -4.76 34.98 12.39
C MET A 36 -4.76 36.46 12.83
N ARG A 37 -3.75 37.27 12.49
CA ARG A 37 -3.76 38.72 12.77
C ARG A 37 -3.86 39.61 11.53
N LEU A 38 -3.90 39.03 10.33
CA LEU A 38 -4.02 39.79 9.07
C LEU A 38 -5.41 39.72 8.45
N HIS A 39 -6.33 38.92 8.99
CA HIS A 39 -7.71 38.82 8.50
C HIS A 39 -8.74 39.73 9.20
N GLU A 40 -8.36 40.45 10.26
CA GLU A 40 -9.23 41.43 10.94
C GLU A 40 -9.06 42.88 10.44
N MET A 41 -8.36 43.11 9.32
CA MET A 41 -8.13 44.48 8.80
C MET A 41 -8.50 44.72 7.33
N ASN A 42 -9.12 43.77 6.62
CA ASN A 42 -9.47 43.96 5.20
C ASN A 42 -10.91 43.54 4.84
N THR A 43 -11.86 43.75 5.75
CA THR A 43 -13.29 43.83 5.41
C THR A 43 -13.72 45.29 5.45
N GLU A 44 -13.38 46.02 4.39
CA GLU A 44 -14.08 47.25 3.96
C GLU A 44 -13.35 47.76 2.70
N GLN A 45 -13.77 47.27 1.53
CA GLN A 45 -13.92 48.10 0.34
C GLN A 45 -14.60 47.31 -0.79
N ASP A 46 -15.81 47.78 -1.07
CA ASP A 46 -16.60 47.52 -2.26
C ASP A 46 -15.80 47.73 -3.55
N ALA A 47 -16.12 46.96 -4.59
CA ALA A 47 -16.66 47.53 -5.82
C ALA A 47 -17.17 46.45 -6.79
N GLN A 48 -18.37 46.70 -7.28
CA GLN A 48 -19.09 46.08 -8.40
C GLN A 48 -18.25 45.92 -9.67
N ILE A 49 -18.62 44.97 -10.55
CA ILE A 49 -18.86 45.16 -12.01
C ILE A 49 -19.34 43.83 -12.64
N ASP A 50 -20.64 43.80 -12.92
CA ASP A 50 -21.33 43.63 -14.21
C ASP A 50 -21.37 42.32 -15.03
N GLU A 51 -22.57 42.13 -15.58
CA GLU A 51 -23.11 41.04 -16.38
C GLU A 51 -22.60 40.99 -17.83
N ASN A 52 -22.94 39.88 -18.51
CA ASN A 52 -22.94 39.65 -19.97
C ASN A 52 -21.64 39.12 -20.60
N GLN A 53 -21.61 37.82 -20.89
CA GLN A 53 -21.63 37.28 -22.27
C GLN A 53 -21.39 35.74 -22.32
N THR A 54 -22.39 35.02 -22.83
CA THR A 54 -22.25 33.82 -23.69
C THR A 54 -23.02 34.13 -24.99
N PRO A 55 -22.93 33.38 -26.13
CA PRO A 55 -22.37 32.03 -26.34
C PRO A 55 -21.58 31.86 -27.67
N LYS A 56 -21.08 30.64 -27.98
CA LYS A 56 -21.26 30.03 -29.34
C LYS A 56 -20.95 28.54 -29.39
N LYS A 57 -21.92 27.81 -29.96
CA LYS A 57 -21.92 26.40 -30.36
C LYS A 57 -21.01 26.17 -31.58
N ILE A 58 -20.37 25.01 -31.65
CA ILE A 58 -19.87 24.44 -32.90
C ILE A 58 -20.61 23.11 -33.14
N LYS A 59 -21.29 23.02 -34.28
CA LYS A 59 -21.76 21.79 -34.95
C LYS A 59 -20.84 21.54 -36.14
N LEU A 60 -20.46 20.29 -36.44
CA LEU A 60 -20.37 19.81 -37.83
C LEU A 60 -20.29 18.27 -37.94
N ASP A 61 -21.35 17.74 -38.55
CA ASP A 61 -21.50 16.63 -39.52
C ASP A 61 -20.74 15.30 -39.47
N THR A 62 -21.59 14.26 -39.41
CA THR A 62 -21.50 12.91 -39.95
C THR A 62 -21.25 12.83 -41.47
N SER A 63 -20.42 11.89 -41.90
CA SER A 63 -20.57 11.19 -43.19
C SER A 63 -20.09 9.73 -43.11
N HIS A 64 -20.94 8.80 -43.57
CA HIS A 64 -20.75 7.36 -43.59
C HIS A 64 -19.91 6.86 -44.78
N THR A 65 -19.17 5.75 -44.60
CA THR A 65 -19.14 4.60 -45.53
C THR A 65 -18.55 3.35 -44.83
N MET A 66 -19.18 2.19 -45.08
CA MET A 66 -18.87 0.80 -44.63
C MET A 66 -18.62 -0.06 -45.89
N PRO A 67 -18.38 -1.40 -45.87
CA PRO A 67 -17.85 -2.33 -44.84
C PRO A 67 -16.72 -3.26 -45.39
N VAL A 68 -16.03 -4.02 -44.54
CA VAL A 68 -15.43 -5.31 -44.95
C VAL A 68 -15.72 -6.38 -43.89
N LYS A 69 -16.32 -7.49 -44.35
CA LYS A 69 -16.62 -8.73 -43.63
C LYS A 69 -15.41 -9.66 -43.62
N THR A 70 -15.10 -10.24 -42.47
CA THR A 70 -14.63 -11.63 -42.25
C THR A 70 -14.91 -11.97 -40.79
N SER A 71 -16.05 -12.64 -40.52
CA SER A 71 -16.19 -14.08 -40.25
C SER A 71 -15.80 -14.50 -38.84
N HIS A 72 -16.84 -14.85 -38.07
CA HIS A 72 -16.91 -15.46 -36.74
C HIS A 72 -15.82 -16.48 -36.39
N VAL A 73 -15.31 -16.38 -35.16
CA VAL A 73 -15.51 -17.41 -34.13
C VAL A 73 -15.90 -16.67 -32.84
N GLU A 74 -17.20 -16.65 -32.57
CA GLU A 74 -17.73 -16.34 -31.25
C GLU A 74 -17.72 -17.60 -30.38
N GLU A 75 -17.89 -17.35 -29.07
CA GLU A 75 -18.13 -18.26 -27.95
C GLU A 75 -16.89 -18.59 -27.11
N LEU A 76 -16.84 -18.41 -25.79
CA LEU A 76 -17.84 -18.10 -24.75
C LEU A 76 -16.97 -17.99 -23.47
N LYS A 77 -16.85 -16.90 -22.71
CA LYS A 77 -17.81 -16.28 -21.80
C LYS A 77 -17.20 -14.96 -21.32
N SER A 78 -17.68 -13.83 -21.84
CA SER A 78 -17.54 -12.57 -21.14
C SER A 78 -18.51 -12.61 -19.96
N SER A 79 -18.02 -12.94 -18.77
CA SER A 79 -18.66 -12.43 -17.56
C SER A 79 -18.60 -10.91 -17.69
N MET A 80 -19.74 -10.23 -17.80
CA MET A 80 -19.79 -8.77 -17.81
C MET A 80 -19.11 -8.26 -16.56
N ILE A 81 -17.83 -7.91 -16.66
CA ILE A 81 -17.17 -7.08 -15.66
C ILE A 81 -17.86 -5.73 -15.80
N PRO A 82 -18.57 -5.23 -14.77
CA PRO A 82 -19.09 -3.87 -14.82
C PRO A 82 -17.92 -2.93 -15.13
N ASP A 83 -18.13 -1.93 -15.98
CA ASP A 83 -17.08 -0.98 -16.34
C ASP A 83 -16.51 -0.36 -15.05
N VAL A 84 -15.25 -0.70 -14.74
CA VAL A 84 -14.56 -0.29 -13.52
C VAL A 84 -14.56 1.23 -13.38
N GLN A 85 -14.49 1.95 -14.50
CA GLN A 85 -14.52 3.40 -14.47
C GLN A 85 -15.91 3.95 -14.11
N ILE A 86 -16.99 3.30 -14.58
CA ILE A 86 -18.36 3.65 -14.17
C ILE A 86 -18.54 3.39 -12.67
N MET A 87 -18.04 2.26 -12.18
CA MET A 87 -18.06 1.92 -10.75
C MET A 87 -17.31 2.95 -9.91
N GLN A 88 -16.08 3.30 -10.29
CA GLN A 88 -15.29 4.32 -9.62
C GLN A 88 -16.00 5.68 -9.59
N ASN A 89 -16.58 6.11 -10.71
CA ASN A 89 -17.32 7.38 -10.78
C ASN A 89 -18.58 7.36 -9.89
N SER A 90 -19.32 6.26 -9.90
CA SER A 90 -20.51 6.10 -9.05
C SER A 90 -20.15 6.20 -7.56
N ILE A 91 -19.09 5.54 -7.13
CA ILE A 91 -18.64 5.58 -5.73
C ILE A 91 -18.08 6.96 -5.37
N LEU A 92 -17.30 7.59 -6.25
CA LEU A 92 -16.79 8.95 -6.00
C LEU A 92 -17.93 9.95 -5.82
N ASN A 93 -18.97 9.88 -6.67
CA ASN A 93 -20.13 10.74 -6.54
C ASN A 93 -20.86 10.48 -5.22
N ALA A 94 -21.08 9.21 -4.86
CA ALA A 94 -21.71 8.87 -3.59
C ALA A 94 -20.92 9.39 -2.38
N LEU A 95 -19.60 9.20 -2.37
CA LEU A 95 -18.70 9.70 -1.31
C LEU A 95 -18.64 11.24 -1.27
N ASN A 96 -18.77 11.90 -2.42
CA ASN A 96 -18.75 13.36 -2.49
C ASN A 96 -20.05 14.01 -2.02
N ASN A 97 -21.18 13.35 -2.27
CA ASN A 97 -22.51 13.82 -1.91
C ASN A 97 -23.02 13.24 -0.58
N SER A 98 -22.21 12.42 0.10
CA SER A 98 -22.62 11.69 1.32
C SER A 98 -23.84 10.79 1.09
N GLU A 99 -23.96 10.20 -0.10
CA GLU A 99 -24.99 9.22 -0.45
C GLU A 99 -24.57 7.81 0.00
N LYS A 100 -25.56 6.94 0.23
CA LYS A 100 -25.29 5.55 0.62
C LYS A 100 -24.72 4.76 -0.56
N VAL A 101 -23.54 4.17 -0.39
CA VAL A 101 -22.94 3.26 -1.36
C VAL A 101 -23.73 1.94 -1.39
N ASN A 102 -24.17 1.50 -2.57
CA ASN A 102 -24.86 0.24 -2.74
C ASN A 102 -23.85 -0.93 -2.82
N THR A 103 -23.52 -1.50 -1.66
CA THR A 103 -22.47 -2.53 -1.53
C THR A 103 -22.79 -3.85 -2.25
N GLU A 104 -24.08 -4.18 -2.46
CA GLU A 104 -24.51 -5.40 -3.15
C GLU A 104 -24.04 -5.46 -4.61
N LEU A 105 -23.92 -4.31 -5.27
CA LEU A 105 -23.47 -4.22 -6.66
C LEU A 105 -21.98 -4.60 -6.83
N TYR A 106 -21.22 -4.65 -5.74
CA TYR A 106 -19.76 -4.77 -5.77
C TYR A 106 -19.24 -6.07 -5.14
N LYS A 107 -20.12 -6.92 -4.58
CA LYS A 107 -19.71 -8.17 -3.92
C LYS A 107 -18.97 -9.16 -4.83
N SER A 108 -19.20 -9.11 -6.13
CA SER A 108 -18.62 -10.01 -7.12
C SER A 108 -17.39 -9.45 -7.84
N VAL A 109 -16.91 -8.25 -7.45
CA VAL A 109 -15.77 -7.62 -8.13
C VAL A 109 -14.48 -8.30 -7.69
N GLU A 110 -13.83 -9.00 -8.62
CA GLU A 110 -12.55 -9.66 -8.35
C GLU A 110 -11.39 -8.67 -8.38
N PRO A 111 -10.53 -8.62 -7.34
CA PRO A 111 -9.42 -7.66 -7.26
C PRO A 111 -8.50 -7.62 -8.50
N LEU A 112 -8.14 -8.80 -9.03
CA LEU A 112 -7.27 -8.90 -10.20
C LEU A 112 -7.92 -8.36 -11.48
N SER A 113 -9.24 -8.54 -11.61
CA SER A 113 -10.00 -8.01 -12.76
C SER A 113 -9.98 -6.48 -12.80
N VAL A 114 -9.99 -5.84 -11.62
CA VAL A 114 -9.89 -4.38 -11.49
C VAL A 114 -8.50 -3.89 -11.89
N CYS A 115 -7.44 -4.53 -11.36
CA CYS A 115 -6.05 -4.16 -11.67
C CYS A 115 -5.71 -4.30 -13.15
N ASN A 116 -6.29 -5.29 -13.83
CA ASN A 116 -6.05 -5.54 -15.26
C ASN A 116 -7.08 -4.84 -16.17
N SER A 117 -8.00 -4.06 -15.61
CA SER A 117 -8.96 -3.31 -16.39
C SER A 117 -8.28 -2.16 -17.16
N SER A 118 -8.95 -1.68 -18.21
CA SER A 118 -8.52 -0.48 -18.95
C SER A 118 -8.87 0.84 -18.25
N ALA A 119 -9.46 0.79 -17.04
CA ALA A 119 -9.81 1.99 -16.31
C ALA A 119 -8.55 2.76 -15.90
N PRO A 120 -8.56 4.09 -15.99
CA PRO A 120 -7.41 4.89 -15.62
C PRO A 120 -7.12 4.77 -14.12
N VAL A 121 -5.84 4.61 -13.79
CA VAL A 121 -5.39 4.65 -12.39
C VAL A 121 -5.69 6.03 -11.82
N ILE A 122 -6.27 6.07 -10.62
CA ILE A 122 -6.67 7.31 -9.98
C ILE A 122 -5.50 8.26 -9.71
N SER A 123 -5.82 9.56 -9.74
CA SER A 123 -4.85 10.59 -9.38
C SER A 123 -4.55 10.59 -7.89
N ASP A 124 -3.41 11.19 -7.54
CA ASP A 124 -2.97 11.38 -6.16
C ASP A 124 -3.97 12.17 -5.31
N ALA A 125 -4.63 13.18 -5.90
CA ALA A 125 -5.67 13.95 -5.21
C ALA A 125 -6.92 13.09 -4.91
N VAL A 126 -7.30 12.20 -5.84
CA VAL A 126 -8.40 11.26 -5.63
C VAL A 126 -8.03 10.27 -4.53
N LEU A 127 -6.80 9.73 -4.53
CA LEU A 127 -6.32 8.82 -3.48
C LEU A 127 -6.44 9.47 -2.09
N PHE A 128 -5.93 10.69 -1.93
CA PHE A 128 -6.02 11.43 -0.67
C PHE A 128 -7.48 11.56 -0.20
N ASN A 129 -8.36 11.98 -1.10
CA ASN A 129 -9.76 12.22 -0.79
C ASN A 129 -10.50 10.93 -0.41
N VAL A 130 -10.30 9.82 -1.15
CA VAL A 130 -10.97 8.57 -0.82
C VAL A 130 -10.46 7.99 0.51
N CYS A 131 -9.17 8.09 0.81
CA CYS A 131 -8.64 7.64 2.09
C CYS A 131 -9.23 8.45 3.26
N LYS A 132 -9.25 9.78 3.17
CA LYS A 132 -9.76 10.65 4.24
C LYS A 132 -11.28 10.57 4.43
N LYS A 133 -12.06 10.46 3.36
CA LYS A 133 -13.53 10.40 3.45
C LYS A 133 -14.05 9.08 4.01
N ASN A 134 -13.21 8.05 4.06
CA ASN A 134 -13.58 6.72 4.55
C ASN A 134 -13.09 6.45 5.98
N GLU A 135 -12.72 7.48 6.76
CA GLU A 135 -12.34 7.29 8.17
C GLU A 135 -13.43 6.57 8.99
N ASN A 136 -14.69 6.91 8.76
CA ASN A 136 -15.85 6.37 9.49
C ASN A 136 -16.77 5.50 8.62
N SER A 137 -16.27 5.00 7.48
CA SER A 137 -17.05 4.11 6.63
C SER A 137 -17.17 2.72 7.27
N ASP A 138 -18.24 1.98 6.97
CA ASP A 138 -18.28 0.56 7.32
C ASP A 138 -17.28 -0.26 6.49
N ASP A 139 -16.96 -1.47 6.97
CA ASP A 139 -16.00 -2.38 6.34
C ASP A 139 -16.37 -2.74 4.90
N ALA A 140 -17.67 -2.79 4.58
CA ALA A 140 -18.12 -3.15 3.24
C ALA A 140 -17.81 -2.02 2.23
N VAL A 141 -18.03 -0.76 2.63
CA VAL A 141 -17.62 0.40 1.83
C VAL A 141 -16.09 0.50 1.76
N ALA A 142 -15.39 0.29 2.87
CA ALA A 142 -13.93 0.28 2.89
C ALA A 142 -13.34 -0.80 1.97
N ALA A 143 -13.96 -1.99 1.89
CA ALA A 143 -13.54 -3.08 1.01
C ALA A 143 -13.69 -2.70 -0.47
N ILE A 144 -14.79 -2.03 -0.81
CA ILE A 144 -15.06 -1.54 -2.16
C ILE A 144 -14.04 -0.45 -2.53
N VAL A 145 -13.80 0.51 -1.63
CA VAL A 145 -12.82 1.57 -1.83
C VAL A 145 -11.40 1.00 -1.98
N GLY A 146 -11.05 0.05 -1.11
CA GLY A 146 -9.80 -0.69 -1.17
C GLY A 146 -9.59 -1.38 -2.51
N THR A 147 -10.60 -2.14 -2.96
CA THR A 147 -10.54 -2.94 -4.19
C THR A 147 -10.54 -2.08 -5.46
N LEU A 148 -11.37 -1.04 -5.52
CA LEU A 148 -11.56 -0.25 -6.75
C LEU A 148 -10.60 0.92 -6.91
N PHE A 149 -10.02 1.43 -5.83
CA PHE A 149 -9.21 2.66 -5.86
C PHE A 149 -7.78 2.41 -5.38
N ILE A 150 -7.64 1.91 -4.15
CA ILE A 150 -6.33 1.83 -3.49
C ILE A 150 -5.48 0.70 -4.09
N LEU A 151 -6.05 -0.49 -4.25
CA LEU A 151 -5.35 -1.64 -4.82
C LEU A 151 -4.82 -1.34 -6.24
N PRO A 152 -5.62 -0.84 -7.21
CA PRO A 152 -5.11 -0.50 -8.54
C PRO A 152 -4.02 0.57 -8.49
N LYS A 153 -4.14 1.56 -7.60
CA LYS A 153 -3.13 2.60 -7.41
C LYS A 153 -1.80 2.04 -6.93
N LEU A 154 -1.83 1.07 -6.01
CA LEU A 154 -0.65 0.38 -5.54
C LEU A 154 -0.10 -0.61 -6.58
N TYR A 155 -0.98 -1.36 -7.25
CA TYR A 155 -0.60 -2.35 -8.27
C TYR A 155 0.20 -1.73 -9.43
N HIS A 156 -0.17 -0.51 -9.82
CA HIS A 156 0.49 0.26 -10.89
C HIS A 156 1.46 1.33 -10.36
N LEU A 157 1.92 1.19 -9.11
CA LEU A 157 2.79 2.17 -8.48
C LEU A 157 4.19 2.15 -9.09
N SER A 158 4.47 3.15 -9.93
CA SER A 158 5.75 3.34 -10.64
C SER A 158 6.58 4.50 -10.10
N SER A 159 6.04 5.29 -9.17
CA SER A 159 6.71 6.46 -8.61
C SER A 159 6.36 6.62 -7.13
N LYS A 160 7.19 7.38 -6.42
CA LYS A 160 6.99 7.63 -4.99
C LYS A 160 5.74 8.50 -4.78
N LEU A 161 4.81 8.04 -3.96
CA LEU A 161 3.68 8.85 -3.51
C LEU A 161 4.18 10.06 -2.70
N SER A 162 3.47 11.18 -2.83
CA SER A 162 3.72 12.35 -1.98
C SER A 162 3.52 11.98 -0.50
N LYS A 163 4.23 12.65 0.42
CA LYS A 163 4.10 12.39 1.85
C LYS A 163 2.63 12.45 2.34
N PRO A 164 1.82 13.47 1.96
CA PRO A 164 0.40 13.50 2.33
C PRO A 164 -0.39 12.28 1.86
N ASN A 165 -0.09 11.75 0.67
CA ASN A 165 -0.76 10.56 0.13
C ASN A 165 -0.35 9.29 0.86
N VAL A 166 0.93 9.17 1.21
CA VAL A 166 1.38 8.04 2.03
C VAL A 166 0.72 8.09 3.40
N ASP A 167 0.69 9.25 4.05
CA ASP A 167 0.11 9.38 5.39
C ASP A 167 -1.40 9.10 5.36
N ALA A 168 -2.16 9.63 4.39
CA ALA A 168 -3.57 9.31 4.22
C ALA A 168 -3.83 7.83 3.91
N LEU A 169 -3.00 7.21 3.06
CA LEU A 169 -3.07 5.78 2.77
C LEU A 169 -2.87 4.95 4.04
N LEU A 170 -1.84 5.26 4.83
CA LEU A 170 -1.54 4.51 6.04
C LEU A 170 -2.64 4.63 7.08
N GLU A 171 -3.17 5.84 7.31
CA GLU A 171 -4.32 6.04 8.19
C GLU A 171 -5.53 5.19 7.76
N PHE A 172 -5.85 5.16 6.46
CA PHE A 172 -6.92 4.30 5.95
C PHE A 172 -6.65 2.81 6.24
N LEU A 173 -5.41 2.35 6.01
CA LEU A 173 -5.04 0.96 6.21
C LEU A 173 -5.03 0.56 7.70
N GLU A 174 -4.78 1.51 8.59
CA GLU A 174 -4.84 1.32 10.05
C GLU A 174 -6.30 1.29 10.55
N TRP A 175 -7.14 2.22 10.11
CA TRP A 175 -8.56 2.25 10.49
C TRP A 175 -9.32 0.99 10.05
N HIS A 176 -9.01 0.49 8.85
CA HIS A 176 -9.68 -0.65 8.23
C HIS A 176 -8.74 -1.84 8.12
N THR A 177 -8.06 -2.22 9.21
CA THR A 177 -6.95 -3.19 9.18
C THR A 177 -7.31 -4.52 8.49
N ASP A 178 -8.39 -5.19 8.92
CA ASP A 178 -8.76 -6.51 8.39
C ASP A 178 -9.13 -6.44 6.90
N VAL A 179 -9.92 -5.42 6.54
CA VAL A 179 -10.31 -5.12 5.16
C VAL A 179 -9.10 -4.81 4.31
N SER A 180 -8.16 -4.03 4.82
CA SER A 180 -6.96 -3.60 4.13
C SER A 180 -6.03 -4.77 3.84
N VAL A 181 -5.88 -5.68 4.79
CA VAL A 181 -5.11 -6.91 4.59
C VAL A 181 -5.77 -7.78 3.52
N THR A 182 -7.09 -8.02 3.63
CA THR A 182 -7.81 -8.98 2.77
C THR A 182 -8.10 -8.47 1.36
N HIS A 183 -8.45 -7.21 1.20
CA HIS A 183 -8.86 -6.62 -0.09
C HIS A 183 -7.76 -5.82 -0.80
N ILE A 184 -6.67 -5.47 -0.11
CA ILE A 184 -5.60 -4.64 -0.69
C ILE A 184 -4.26 -5.37 -0.63
N LEU A 185 -3.73 -5.64 0.56
CA LEU A 185 -2.34 -6.10 0.70
C LEU A 185 -2.14 -7.55 0.25
N VAL A 186 -3.07 -8.46 0.60
CA VAL A 186 -3.01 -9.86 0.12
C VAL A 186 -3.12 -9.93 -1.40
N PRO A 187 -4.14 -9.31 -2.06
CA PRO A 187 -4.21 -9.29 -3.52
C PRO A 187 -2.98 -8.63 -4.18
N LEU A 188 -2.46 -7.54 -3.60
CA LEU A 188 -1.25 -6.89 -4.09
C LEU A 188 -0.04 -7.83 -4.03
N LEU A 189 0.19 -8.49 -2.89
CA LEU A 189 1.30 -9.42 -2.70
C LEU A 189 1.14 -10.73 -3.46
N GLN A 190 -0.07 -11.10 -3.85
CA GLN A 190 -0.35 -12.30 -4.62
C GLN A 190 -0.26 -12.07 -6.13
N HIS A 191 -0.65 -10.89 -6.61
CA HIS A 191 -0.87 -10.67 -8.04
C HIS A 191 -0.03 -9.57 -8.67
N CYS A 192 0.56 -8.65 -7.90
CA CYS A 192 1.38 -7.58 -8.48
C CYS A 192 2.56 -8.19 -9.24
N PRO A 193 2.68 -7.97 -10.56
CA PRO A 193 3.71 -8.62 -11.37
C PRO A 193 5.10 -8.10 -11.04
N LYS A 194 5.20 -6.85 -10.55
CA LYS A 194 6.46 -6.19 -10.25
C LYS A 194 6.30 -5.33 -9.00
N THR A 195 6.85 -5.81 -7.89
CA THR A 195 7.00 -5.01 -6.68
C THR A 195 8.21 -4.09 -6.81
N GLU A 196 8.06 -2.88 -6.30
CA GLU A 196 9.10 -1.85 -6.26
C GLU A 196 9.39 -1.43 -4.81
N GLU A 197 10.50 -0.76 -4.56
CA GLU A 197 10.94 -0.35 -3.21
C GLU A 197 9.88 0.48 -2.46
N GLN A 198 9.04 1.21 -3.18
CA GLN A 198 7.91 1.97 -2.64
C GLN A 198 6.86 1.06 -1.97
N HIS A 199 6.64 -0.15 -2.51
CA HIS A 199 5.74 -1.14 -1.91
C HIS A 199 6.31 -1.63 -0.57
N ARG A 200 7.62 -1.92 -0.56
CA ARG A 200 8.35 -2.29 0.66
C ARG A 200 8.27 -1.19 1.70
N ASP A 201 8.44 0.07 1.31
CA ASP A 201 8.38 1.22 2.23
C ASP A 201 6.99 1.42 2.85
N VAL A 202 5.92 1.25 2.06
CA VAL A 202 4.54 1.30 2.56
C VAL A 202 4.32 0.16 3.56
N LEU A 203 4.69 -1.07 3.20
CA LEU A 203 4.56 -2.23 4.10
C LEU A 203 5.37 -2.06 5.38
N ALA A 204 6.60 -1.56 5.30
CA ALA A 204 7.48 -1.36 6.46
C ALA A 204 6.87 -0.40 7.51
N ARG A 205 6.04 0.56 7.07
CA ARG A 205 5.32 1.46 7.98
C ARG A 205 4.09 0.83 8.63
N LEU A 206 3.53 -0.23 8.03
CA LEU A 206 2.29 -0.86 8.47
C LEU A 206 2.47 -2.15 9.24
N VAL A 207 3.54 -2.89 9.00
CA VAL A 207 3.69 -4.25 9.57
C VAL A 207 3.61 -4.28 11.10
N SER A 208 3.98 -3.20 11.79
CA SER A 208 3.84 -3.09 13.25
C SER A 208 2.40 -2.88 13.73
N ALA A 209 1.51 -2.38 12.87
CA ALA A 209 0.09 -2.21 13.19
C ALA A 209 -0.72 -3.50 12.99
N PHE A 210 -0.14 -4.50 12.32
CA PHE A 210 -0.84 -5.73 11.96
C PHE A 210 -0.64 -6.85 12.97
N SER A 211 -1.70 -7.65 13.15
CA SER A 211 -1.63 -8.89 13.93
C SER A 211 -0.72 -9.91 13.26
N THR A 212 -0.17 -10.85 14.03
CA THR A 212 0.64 -11.95 13.50
C THR A 212 -0.14 -12.83 12.50
N GLN A 213 -1.46 -12.90 12.64
CA GLN A 213 -2.35 -13.58 11.68
C GLN A 213 -2.36 -12.87 10.33
N HIS A 214 -2.47 -11.53 10.31
CA HIS A 214 -2.39 -10.74 9.08
C HIS A 214 -1.02 -10.89 8.40
N ILE A 215 0.05 -10.86 9.17
CA ILE A 215 1.41 -11.10 8.65
C ILE A 215 1.49 -12.48 7.99
N THR A 216 0.90 -13.51 8.60
CA THR A 216 0.88 -14.88 8.06
C THR A 216 0.09 -14.98 6.75
N GLN A 217 -1.04 -14.27 6.64
CA GLN A 217 -1.79 -14.19 5.39
C GLN A 217 -0.97 -13.54 4.27
N MET A 218 -0.29 -12.44 4.57
CA MET A 218 0.59 -11.75 3.62
C MET A 218 1.80 -12.60 3.20
N LEU A 219 2.40 -13.34 4.14
CA LEU A 219 3.46 -14.32 3.83
C LEU A 219 2.95 -15.39 2.87
N SER A 220 1.76 -15.92 3.14
CA SER A 220 1.15 -16.97 2.30
C SER A 220 0.86 -16.45 0.89
N ALA A 221 0.33 -15.22 0.78
CA ALA A 221 0.08 -14.54 -0.49
C ALA A 221 1.37 -14.39 -1.31
N LEU A 222 2.42 -13.82 -0.71
CA LEU A 222 3.72 -13.62 -1.38
C LEU A 222 4.35 -14.96 -1.80
N SER A 223 4.21 -15.99 -0.96
CA SER A 223 4.76 -17.34 -1.22
C SER A 223 4.08 -18.04 -2.38
N SER A 224 2.83 -17.68 -2.69
CA SER A 224 2.06 -18.28 -3.79
C SER A 224 2.45 -17.74 -5.17
N ARG A 225 3.12 -16.59 -5.27
CA ARG A 225 3.49 -15.97 -6.55
C ARG A 225 4.36 -16.85 -7.43
N GLU A 226 4.10 -16.83 -8.74
CA GLU A 226 4.90 -17.59 -9.71
C GLU A 226 6.33 -17.04 -9.85
N SER A 227 6.48 -15.71 -9.80
CA SER A 227 7.76 -15.03 -9.94
C SER A 227 8.08 -14.17 -8.72
N VAL A 228 9.38 -14.12 -8.39
CA VAL A 228 9.92 -13.40 -7.23
C VAL A 228 11.04 -12.47 -7.67
N SER A 229 10.93 -11.20 -7.30
CA SER A 229 11.93 -10.14 -7.50
C SER A 229 12.84 -9.95 -6.28
N ASP A 230 13.91 -9.16 -6.43
CA ASP A 230 14.79 -8.78 -5.31
C ASP A 230 14.05 -8.00 -4.22
N VAL A 231 13.03 -7.22 -4.59
CA VAL A 231 12.18 -6.47 -3.66
C VAL A 231 11.29 -7.43 -2.88
N ASP A 232 10.77 -8.47 -3.53
CA ASP A 232 9.97 -9.51 -2.85
C ASP A 232 10.77 -10.23 -1.76
N VAL A 233 12.08 -10.46 -1.96
CA VAL A 233 12.94 -11.03 -0.92
C VAL A 233 13.03 -10.09 0.30
N GLN A 234 13.08 -8.78 0.08
CA GLN A 234 13.11 -7.78 1.16
C GLN A 234 11.76 -7.68 1.88
N ILE A 235 10.64 -7.70 1.14
CA ILE A 235 9.30 -7.74 1.71
C ILE A 235 9.10 -9.03 2.52
N PHE A 236 9.53 -10.17 1.97
CA PHE A 236 9.47 -11.45 2.67
C PHE A 236 10.24 -11.42 3.99
N GLN A 237 11.45 -10.86 4.00
CA GLN A 237 12.22 -10.70 5.24
C GLN A 237 11.47 -9.82 6.26
N LEU A 238 10.95 -8.67 5.83
CA LEU A 238 10.17 -7.76 6.68
C LEU A 238 8.96 -8.47 7.32
N LEU A 239 8.24 -9.28 6.54
CA LEU A 239 7.11 -10.06 7.04
C LEU A 239 7.57 -11.15 8.02
N CYS A 240 8.67 -11.86 7.74
CA CYS A 240 9.24 -12.84 8.67
C CYS A 240 9.65 -12.21 10.00
N GLU A 241 10.14 -10.98 9.99
CA GLU A 241 10.53 -10.24 11.20
C GLU A 241 9.34 -9.96 12.13
N ASN A 242 8.13 -9.86 11.58
CA ASN A 242 6.89 -9.55 12.31
C ASN A 242 5.93 -10.75 12.43
N ALA A 243 6.29 -11.91 11.89
CA ALA A 243 5.46 -13.11 11.96
C ALA A 243 5.48 -13.75 13.35
N ASP A 244 4.47 -14.56 13.67
CA ASP A 244 4.57 -15.50 14.78
C ASP A 244 5.52 -16.64 14.41
N HIS A 245 6.70 -16.65 15.02
CA HIS A 245 7.76 -17.61 14.73
C HIS A 245 7.43 -19.03 15.19
N GLN A 246 6.37 -19.24 15.99
CA GLN A 246 5.93 -20.56 16.45
C GLN A 246 4.75 -21.11 15.64
N ALA A 247 4.07 -20.25 14.86
CA ALA A 247 2.91 -20.66 14.07
C ALA A 247 3.31 -21.57 12.90
N SER A 248 2.74 -22.78 12.86
CA SER A 248 3.00 -23.77 11.80
C SER A 248 2.60 -23.27 10.40
N THR A 249 1.53 -22.48 10.31
CA THR A 249 1.07 -21.85 9.06
C THR A 249 2.10 -20.87 8.51
N ALA A 250 2.78 -20.12 9.38
CA ALA A 250 3.88 -19.24 8.97
C ALA A 250 5.07 -20.05 8.46
N HIS A 251 5.41 -21.19 9.10
CA HIS A 251 6.50 -22.07 8.64
C HIS A 251 6.25 -22.62 7.23
N THR A 252 5.02 -23.07 6.95
CA THR A 252 4.64 -23.58 5.63
C THR A 252 4.82 -22.52 4.55
N ALA A 253 4.34 -21.29 4.79
CA ALA A 253 4.52 -20.18 3.86
C ALA A 253 6.02 -19.86 3.66
N VAL A 254 6.77 -19.75 4.76
CA VAL A 254 8.21 -19.47 4.73
C VAL A 254 8.99 -20.51 3.92
N LEU A 255 8.75 -21.81 4.15
CA LEU A 255 9.40 -22.86 3.38
C LEU A 255 9.00 -22.84 1.91
N ALA A 256 7.72 -22.59 1.60
CA ALA A 256 7.27 -22.48 0.22
C ALA A 256 7.99 -21.35 -0.54
N PHE A 257 8.14 -20.18 0.09
CA PHE A 257 8.90 -19.06 -0.48
C PHE A 257 10.38 -19.41 -0.65
N LEU A 258 11.02 -19.94 0.40
CA LEU A 258 12.45 -20.27 0.38
C LEU A 258 12.78 -21.32 -0.67
N ASN A 259 12.00 -22.40 -0.79
CA ASN A 259 12.21 -23.46 -1.78
C ASN A 259 12.13 -22.91 -3.21
N LYS A 260 11.15 -22.05 -3.48
CA LYS A 260 10.97 -21.42 -4.80
C LYS A 260 12.10 -20.48 -5.18
N THR A 261 12.73 -19.84 -4.19
CA THR A 261 13.71 -18.77 -4.40
C THR A 261 15.16 -19.23 -4.27
N ALA A 262 15.41 -20.37 -3.61
CA ALA A 262 16.73 -20.86 -3.25
C ALA A 262 17.69 -20.92 -4.46
N ASP A 263 17.27 -21.54 -5.56
CA ASP A 263 18.13 -21.75 -6.72
C ASP A 263 18.49 -20.44 -7.43
N LYS A 264 17.50 -19.56 -7.61
CA LYS A 264 17.67 -18.26 -8.26
C LYS A 264 18.57 -17.32 -7.44
N TYR A 265 18.45 -17.36 -6.11
CA TYR A 265 19.09 -16.41 -5.21
C TYR A 265 20.22 -17.02 -4.35
N LYS A 266 20.75 -18.19 -4.73
CA LYS A 266 21.80 -18.90 -3.96
C LYS A 266 23.10 -18.11 -3.74
N THR A 267 23.39 -17.10 -4.56
CA THR A 267 24.56 -16.20 -4.39
C THR A 267 24.19 -14.81 -3.87
N PHE A 268 22.89 -14.51 -3.73
CA PHE A 268 22.40 -13.19 -3.37
C PHE A 268 22.51 -12.95 -1.86
N ILE A 269 23.23 -11.90 -1.47
CA ILE A 269 23.53 -11.63 -0.05
C ILE A 269 22.26 -11.33 0.75
N LYS A 270 21.32 -10.53 0.21
CA LYS A 270 20.07 -10.21 0.92
C LYS A 270 19.23 -11.47 1.17
N PHE A 271 19.19 -12.40 0.20
CA PHE A 271 18.56 -13.70 0.42
C PHE A 271 19.28 -14.51 1.50
N GLY A 272 20.62 -14.52 1.51
CA GLY A 272 21.40 -15.15 2.58
C GLY A 272 21.15 -14.56 3.97
N GLN A 273 20.95 -13.24 4.08
CA GLN A 273 20.57 -12.56 5.32
C GLN A 273 19.16 -12.99 5.78
N CYS A 274 18.20 -13.03 4.86
CA CYS A 274 16.86 -13.51 5.13
C CYS A 274 16.84 -14.97 5.59
N LEU A 275 17.54 -15.86 4.89
CA LEU A 275 17.68 -17.27 5.25
C LEU A 275 18.30 -17.43 6.65
N LEU A 276 19.37 -16.68 6.93
CA LEU A 276 20.00 -16.67 8.26
C LEU A 276 19.01 -16.24 9.36
N PHE A 277 18.18 -15.23 9.09
CA PHE A 277 17.14 -14.77 10.02
C PHE A 277 16.13 -15.88 10.29
N VAL A 278 15.59 -16.51 9.24
CA VAL A 278 14.61 -17.61 9.36
C VAL A 278 15.20 -18.75 10.20
N ILE A 279 16.42 -19.18 9.92
CA ILE A 279 17.07 -20.26 10.68
C ILE A 279 17.21 -19.90 12.16
N LYS A 280 17.63 -18.65 12.44
CA LYS A 280 17.84 -18.18 13.81
C LYS A 280 16.54 -18.07 14.61
N LYS A 281 15.44 -17.69 13.97
CA LYS A 281 14.17 -17.35 14.64
C LYS A 281 13.13 -18.45 14.58
N MET A 282 13.02 -19.12 13.44
CA MET A 282 12.01 -20.14 13.16
C MET A 282 12.60 -21.55 13.05
N GLY A 283 13.91 -21.70 12.86
CA GLY A 283 14.55 -22.98 12.54
C GLY A 283 14.32 -24.10 13.56
N GLN A 284 14.11 -23.78 14.84
CA GLN A 284 13.79 -24.80 15.86
C GLN A 284 12.33 -25.29 15.79
N TYR A 285 11.43 -24.50 15.21
CA TYR A 285 10.00 -24.80 15.15
C TYR A 285 9.56 -25.43 13.82
N ILE A 286 10.29 -25.17 12.72
CA ILE A 286 9.95 -25.66 11.38
C ILE A 286 10.03 -27.18 11.30
N GLN A 287 8.91 -27.91 11.18
CA GLN A 287 8.94 -29.39 11.18
C GLN A 287 9.80 -29.98 10.05
N ASP A 288 9.64 -29.48 8.83
CA ASP A 288 10.43 -29.89 7.66
C ASP A 288 11.81 -29.22 7.65
N TYR A 289 12.66 -29.70 8.55
CA TYR A 289 14.03 -29.23 8.70
C TYR A 289 14.96 -29.70 7.58
N GLU A 290 14.67 -30.84 6.96
CA GLU A 290 15.46 -31.38 5.85
C GLU A 290 15.42 -30.43 4.66
N SER A 291 14.23 -29.94 4.28
CA SER A 291 14.09 -28.90 3.23
C SER A 291 14.87 -27.64 3.59
N LEU A 292 14.73 -27.14 4.83
CA LEU A 292 15.47 -25.96 5.29
C LEU A 292 16.99 -26.17 5.21
N GLN A 293 17.46 -27.36 5.54
CA GLN A 293 18.88 -27.72 5.49
C GLN A 293 19.40 -27.85 4.06
N LEU A 294 18.61 -28.39 3.13
CA LEU A 294 18.96 -28.44 1.70
C LEU A 294 19.13 -27.02 1.13
N ILE A 295 18.20 -26.11 1.43
CA ILE A 295 18.29 -24.69 1.04
C ILE A 295 19.53 -24.03 1.65
N ALA A 296 19.80 -24.27 2.93
CA ALA A 296 20.96 -23.72 3.63
C ALA A 296 22.29 -24.18 3.02
N ASN A 297 22.38 -25.47 2.65
CA ASN A 297 23.58 -26.07 2.08
C ASN A 297 23.83 -25.63 0.63
N SER A 298 22.77 -25.36 -0.13
CA SER A 298 22.86 -24.92 -1.53
C SER A 298 23.26 -23.44 -1.66
N HIS A 299 23.08 -22.65 -0.60
CA HIS A 299 23.50 -21.26 -0.57
C HIS A 299 25.04 -21.13 -0.67
N SER A 300 25.51 -20.16 -1.45
CA SER A 300 26.92 -20.01 -1.86
C SER A 300 27.46 -18.58 -1.80
N SER A 301 26.71 -17.63 -1.23
CA SER A 301 27.23 -16.28 -0.96
C SER A 301 28.26 -16.27 0.19
N SER A 302 28.80 -15.08 0.48
CA SER A 302 29.64 -14.84 1.68
C SER A 302 28.94 -15.18 3.00
N MET A 303 27.61 -15.31 3.01
CA MET A 303 26.82 -15.68 4.19
C MET A 303 26.86 -17.19 4.51
N LYS A 304 27.36 -18.04 3.60
CA LYS A 304 27.30 -19.52 3.72
C LYS A 304 27.78 -20.04 5.07
N LYS A 305 28.97 -19.62 5.53
CA LYS A 305 29.53 -20.07 6.82
C LYS A 305 28.65 -19.69 8.01
N ALA A 306 28.03 -18.50 7.98
CA ALA A 306 27.14 -18.06 9.04
C ALA A 306 25.85 -18.88 9.06
N ILE A 307 25.29 -19.17 7.88
CA ILE A 307 24.10 -20.01 7.69
C ILE A 307 24.37 -21.43 8.21
N GLU A 308 25.45 -22.08 7.77
CA GLU A 308 25.83 -23.43 8.22
C GLU A 308 26.02 -23.50 9.75
N LEU A 309 26.64 -22.48 10.33
CA LEU A 309 26.83 -22.41 11.78
C LEU A 309 25.49 -22.29 12.52
N GLN A 310 24.57 -21.47 12.04
CA GLN A 310 23.25 -21.33 12.66
C GLN A 310 22.39 -22.58 12.48
N MET A 311 22.46 -23.27 11.34
CA MET A 311 21.81 -24.57 11.16
C MET A 311 22.28 -25.58 12.20
N LYS A 312 23.60 -25.71 12.40
CA LYS A 312 24.18 -26.59 13.43
C LYS A 312 23.70 -26.25 14.84
N LYS A 313 23.43 -24.96 15.14
CA LYS A 313 22.89 -24.54 16.44
C LYS A 313 21.40 -24.89 16.56
N ALA A 314 20.60 -24.63 15.53
CA ALA A 314 19.18 -24.99 15.52
C ALA A 314 18.96 -26.49 15.72
N MET A 315 19.82 -27.35 15.14
CA MET A 315 19.77 -28.80 15.34
C MET A 315 20.02 -29.23 16.78
N LYS A 316 20.92 -28.55 17.51
CA LYS A 316 21.25 -28.89 18.91
C LYS A 316 20.17 -28.53 19.91
N ASN A 317 19.28 -27.60 19.54
CA ASN A 317 18.19 -27.11 20.40
C ASN A 317 16.88 -27.87 20.19
N ARG A 318 16.88 -28.88 19.31
CA ARG A 318 15.78 -29.82 19.11
C ARG A 318 16.04 -31.08 19.91
#